data_AF-A0A2W6G1H8-F1
#
_entry.id   AF-A0A2W6G1H8-F1
#
_cell.length_a   1.000
_cell.length_b   1.000
_cell.length_c   1.000
_cell.angle_alpha   90.00
_cell.angle_beta   90.00
_cell.angle_gamma   90.00
#
_symmetry.space_group_name_H-M   'P 1'
#
loop_
_entity.id
_entity.type
_entity.pdbx_description
1 polymer ?
#
loop_
_entity_poly.entity_id
_entity_poly.type
_entity_poly.pdbx_seq_one_letter_code
_entity_poly.pdbx_strand_id
1 'polypeptide(L)'
;RVEVGQVYVDGLSVGDVGDSTLSDRLILGEGGFIAITVMVVAATGRAVAPPTISGRGFSDDPKALDGVVPLVEMELARTEAEGITDPHRIAQAVRRVVGKWVADTYRRRPMIVPTVLPVG
;
A
#
# COMPACT_ATOMS: atom_id res chain seq x y z
N ARG A 1 -19.04 -39.56 14.36
CA ARG A 1 -19.97 -38.57 13.77
C ARG A 1 -20.41 -37.63 14.88
N VAL A 2 -20.41 -36.34 14.57
CA VAL A 2 -20.65 -35.14 15.42
C VAL A 2 -19.43 -34.64 16.18
N GLU A 3 -18.76 -33.64 15.60
CA GLU A 3 -17.89 -32.68 16.29
C GLU A 3 -18.76 -31.70 17.08
N VAL A 4 -18.36 -31.41 18.31
CA VAL A 4 -18.92 -30.36 19.17
C VAL A 4 -17.93 -29.19 19.13
N GLY A 5 -18.37 -28.08 18.54
CA GLY A 5 -17.61 -26.85 18.48
C GLY A 5 -17.51 -26.17 19.84
N GLN A 6 -16.33 -25.66 20.15
CA GLN A 6 -16.15 -24.60 21.14
C GLN A 6 -15.87 -23.31 20.37
N VAL A 7 -16.89 -22.45 20.33
CA VAL A 7 -16.86 -21.12 19.71
C VAL A 7 -16.17 -20.17 20.68
N TYR A 8 -15.07 -19.55 20.24
CA TYR A 8 -14.55 -18.34 20.86
C TYR A 8 -14.95 -17.14 20.00
N VAL A 9 -15.72 -16.23 20.59
CA VAL A 9 -16.14 -14.98 19.99
C VAL A 9 -15.21 -13.89 20.51
N ASP A 10 -14.45 -13.27 19.62
CA ASP A 10 -13.96 -11.90 19.84
C ASP A 10 -14.36 -11.06 18.63
N GLY A 11 -14.85 -9.86 18.91
CA GLY A 11 -15.58 -9.03 17.97
C GLY A 11 -14.71 -8.62 16.78
N LEU A 12 -15.18 -8.97 15.58
CA LEU A 12 -14.61 -8.69 14.25
C LEU A 12 -13.54 -9.71 13.79
N SER A 13 -14.07 -10.82 13.29
CA SER A 13 -13.46 -11.78 12.35
C SER A 13 -12.76 -12.99 12.98
N VAL A 14 -13.53 -14.07 13.03
CA VAL A 14 -13.07 -15.45 13.16
C VAL A 14 -12.35 -15.88 11.88
N GLY A 15 -11.13 -16.42 12.01
CA GLY A 15 -10.50 -17.30 11.02
C GLY A 15 -9.37 -16.69 10.19
N ASP A 16 -8.14 -16.72 10.69
CA ASP A 16 -7.10 -17.60 10.12
C ASP A 16 -5.82 -17.56 10.98
N VAL A 17 -5.34 -18.75 11.30
CA VAL A 17 -4.32 -19.05 12.32
C VAL A 17 -2.90 -18.91 11.74
N GLY A 18 -1.98 -18.35 12.53
CA GLY A 18 -0.63 -18.88 12.77
C GLY A 18 0.44 -18.85 11.66
N ASP A 19 0.09 -18.72 10.38
CA ASP A 19 1.05 -18.84 9.26
C ASP A 19 1.26 -17.53 8.47
N SER A 20 0.23 -16.67 8.44
CA SER A 20 0.27 -15.34 7.81
C SER A 20 1.22 -14.39 8.54
N THR A 21 1.19 -14.39 9.88
CA THR A 21 2.00 -13.48 10.70
C THR A 21 3.51 -13.76 10.61
N LEU A 22 3.92 -15.02 10.42
CA LEU A 22 5.32 -15.40 10.23
C LEU A 22 5.80 -15.06 8.81
N SER A 23 4.97 -15.30 7.80
CA SER A 23 5.23 -14.92 6.40
C SER A 23 5.34 -13.41 6.23
N ASP A 24 4.46 -12.64 6.87
CA ASP A 24 4.52 -11.17 6.88
C ASP A 24 5.82 -10.67 7.51
N ARG A 25 6.29 -11.30 8.60
CA ARG A 25 7.58 -10.97 9.23
C ARG A 25 8.78 -11.35 8.36
N LEU A 26 8.73 -12.49 7.66
CA LEU A 26 9.78 -12.93 6.72
C LEU A 26 9.90 -11.97 5.52
N ILE A 27 8.78 -11.56 4.93
CA ILE A 27 8.75 -10.61 3.80
C ILE A 27 9.28 -9.23 4.23
N LEU A 28 8.98 -8.78 5.46
CA LEU A 28 9.53 -7.55 6.03
C LEU A 28 11.05 -7.63 6.30
N GLY A 29 11.58 -8.84 6.55
CA GLY A 29 12.98 -9.08 6.93
C GLY A 29 13.99 -9.04 5.78
N GLU A 30 13.63 -9.44 4.56
CA GLU A 30 14.58 -9.56 3.43
C GLU A 30 14.53 -8.41 2.41
N GLY A 31 13.35 -7.80 2.19
CA GLY A 31 13.14 -6.86 1.09
C GLY A 31 13.07 -5.39 1.49
N GLY A 32 12.87 -5.10 2.79
CA GLY A 32 12.39 -3.81 3.27
C GLY A 32 10.95 -3.52 2.83
N PHE A 33 10.44 -2.35 3.23
CA PHE A 33 9.12 -1.88 2.81
C PHE A 33 9.15 -0.43 2.35
N ILE A 34 8.20 -0.09 1.47
CA ILE A 34 7.93 1.26 1.00
C ILE A 34 6.53 1.66 1.47
N ALA A 35 6.47 2.68 2.31
CA ALA A 35 5.23 3.31 2.75
C ALA A 35 4.90 4.52 1.87
N ILE A 36 3.64 4.62 1.45
CA ILE A 36 3.14 5.70 0.59
C ILE A 36 1.90 6.28 1.24
N THR A 37 1.90 7.57 1.52
CA THR A 37 0.72 8.27 2.07
C THR A 37 0.21 9.28 1.06
N VAL A 38 -1.10 9.22 0.78
CA VAL A 38 -1.81 10.16 -0.09
C VAL A 38 -3.03 10.70 0.65
N MET A 39 -3.21 12.02 0.61
CA MET A 39 -4.45 12.65 1.07
C MET A 39 -5.29 13.04 -0.14
N VAL A 40 -6.57 12.68 -0.14
CA VAL A 40 -7.49 12.95 -1.26
C VAL A 40 -8.78 13.60 -0.81
N VAL A 41 -9.36 14.46 -1.64
CA VAL A 41 -10.71 14.99 -1.41
C VAL A 41 -11.73 13.86 -1.60
N ALA A 42 -12.54 13.56 -0.58
CA ALA A 42 -13.44 12.39 -0.64
C ALA A 42 -14.44 12.44 -1.80
N ALA A 43 -14.90 13.64 -2.16
CA ALA A 43 -15.87 13.84 -3.23
C ALA A 43 -15.31 13.67 -4.65
N THR A 44 -14.01 13.86 -4.86
CA THR A 44 -13.41 13.90 -6.22
C THR A 44 -12.23 12.95 -6.42
N GLY A 45 -11.64 12.41 -5.35
CA GLY A 45 -10.42 11.61 -5.42
C GLY A 45 -9.15 12.45 -5.70
N ARG A 46 -9.29 13.77 -5.85
CA ARG A 46 -8.18 14.69 -6.11
C ARG A 46 -7.17 14.68 -4.98
N ALA A 47 -5.89 14.52 -5.32
CA ALA A 47 -4.81 14.64 -4.35
C ALA A 47 -4.72 16.08 -3.79
N VAL A 48 -4.65 16.20 -2.47
CA VAL A 48 -4.57 17.49 -1.77
C VAL A 48 -3.15 18.05 -1.79
N ALA A 49 -2.16 17.16 -1.83
CA ALA A 49 -0.74 17.47 -1.83
C ALA A 49 0.04 16.33 -2.54
N PRO A 50 1.32 16.54 -2.88
CA PRO A 50 2.19 15.48 -3.35
C PRO A 50 2.20 14.26 -2.39
N PRO A 51 2.30 13.03 -2.93
CA PRO A 51 2.38 11.84 -2.11
C PRO A 51 3.66 11.85 -1.27
N THR A 52 3.56 11.43 -0.01
CA THR A 52 4.75 11.20 0.82
C THR A 52 5.18 9.74 0.69
N ILE A 53 6.42 9.50 0.28
CA ILE A 53 6.95 8.16 0.02
C ILE A 53 8.21 7.96 0.86
N SER A 54 8.28 6.85 1.58
CA SER A 54 9.44 6.51 2.41
C SER A 54 9.77 5.03 2.35
N GLY A 55 11.05 4.71 2.41
CA GLY A 55 11.56 3.34 2.46
C GLY A 55 12.16 3.03 3.82
N ARG A 56 11.93 1.82 4.33
CA ARG A 56 12.62 1.26 5.51
C ARG A 56 13.23 -0.08 5.12
N GLY A 57 14.55 -0.23 5.28
CA GLY A 57 15.29 -1.41 4.81
C GLY A 57 15.30 -1.57 3.28
N PHE A 58 14.79 -0.58 2.54
CA PHE A 58 14.78 -0.60 1.08
C PHE A 58 16.09 -0.07 0.50
N SER A 59 16.57 1.09 0.92
CA SER A 59 17.81 1.68 0.43
C SER A 59 18.42 2.59 1.50
N ASP A 60 19.74 2.69 1.51
CA ASP A 60 20.49 3.67 2.33
C ASP A 60 20.60 5.04 1.65
N ASP A 61 20.34 5.11 0.34
CA ASP A 61 20.26 6.38 -0.38
C ASP A 61 18.92 7.08 -0.09
N PRO A 62 18.92 8.28 0.54
CA PRO A 62 17.71 9.01 0.87
C PRO A 62 16.91 9.47 -0.37
N LYS A 63 17.53 9.51 -1.55
CA LYS A 63 16.90 9.90 -2.82
C LYS A 63 16.45 8.71 -3.67
N ALA A 64 16.62 7.49 -3.17
CA ALA A 64 16.31 6.28 -3.91
C ALA A 64 14.83 6.13 -4.31
N LEU A 65 13.93 6.99 -3.83
CA LEU A 65 12.50 6.96 -4.18
C LEU A 65 12.05 8.21 -4.93
N ASP A 66 12.90 9.23 -5.11
CA ASP A 66 12.52 10.49 -5.74
C ASP A 66 11.98 10.29 -7.16
N GLY A 67 12.56 9.32 -7.89
CA GLY A 67 12.17 9.00 -9.27
C GLY A 67 10.75 8.43 -9.42
N VAL A 68 10.13 7.92 -8.34
CA VAL A 68 8.77 7.36 -8.39
C VAL A 68 7.68 8.38 -8.06
N VAL A 69 8.03 9.46 -7.36
CA VAL A 69 7.09 10.53 -6.97
C VAL A 69 6.29 11.05 -8.17
N PRO A 70 6.92 11.50 -9.29
CA PRO A 70 6.16 12.01 -10.43
C PRO A 70 5.26 10.96 -11.10
N LEU A 71 5.62 9.67 -11.01
CA LEU A 71 4.80 8.58 -11.54
C LEU A 71 3.53 8.37 -10.70
N VAL A 72 3.65 8.50 -9.38
CA VAL A 72 2.51 8.43 -8.47
C VAL A 72 1.60 9.65 -8.66
N GLU A 73 2.16 10.85 -8.81
CA GLU A 73 1.37 12.06 -9.10
C GLU A 73 0.58 11.94 -10.39
N MET A 74 1.20 11.41 -11.45
CA MET A 74 0.53 11.17 -12.73
C MET A 74 -0.62 10.16 -12.60
N GLU A 75 -0.43 9.08 -11.82
CA GLU A 75 -1.49 8.10 -11.58
C GLU A 75 -2.63 8.69 -10.75
N LEU A 76 -2.32 9.54 -9.76
CA LEU A 76 -3.35 10.23 -8.97
C LEU A 76 -4.20 11.15 -9.84
N ALA A 77 -3.56 11.93 -10.72
CA ALA A 77 -4.25 12.78 -11.69
C ALA A 77 -5.12 11.96 -12.66
N ARG A 78 -4.63 10.79 -13.10
CA ARG A 78 -5.42 9.86 -13.91
C ARG A 78 -6.65 9.35 -13.14
N THR A 79 -6.48 8.90 -11.90
CA THR A 79 -7.60 8.40 -11.09
C THR A 79 -8.66 9.46 -10.83
N GLU A 80 -8.24 10.72 -10.62
CA GLU A 80 -9.14 11.87 -10.52
C GLU A 80 -9.92 12.08 -11.83
N ALA A 81 -9.23 12.08 -12.98
CA ALA A 81 -9.87 12.25 -14.28
C ALA A 81 -10.86 11.12 -14.62
N GLU A 82 -10.63 9.92 -14.11
CA GLU A 82 -11.55 8.77 -14.21
C GLU A 82 -12.69 8.81 -13.17
N GLY A 83 -12.73 9.82 -12.28
CA GLY A 83 -13.75 9.96 -11.24
C GLY A 83 -13.66 8.90 -10.14
N ILE A 84 -12.48 8.33 -9.91
CA ILE A 84 -12.28 7.30 -8.88
C ILE A 84 -12.11 7.99 -7.52
N THR A 85 -13.11 7.81 -6.65
CA THR A 85 -13.11 8.35 -5.28
C THR A 85 -12.84 7.30 -4.20
N ASP A 86 -12.94 6.01 -4.54
CA ASP A 86 -12.73 4.90 -3.62
C ASP A 86 -11.24 4.82 -3.18
N PRO A 87 -10.93 5.03 -1.89
CA PRO A 87 -9.56 5.01 -1.37
C PRO A 87 -8.85 3.68 -1.61
N HIS A 88 -9.59 2.56 -1.59
CA HIS A 88 -9.00 1.25 -1.84
C HIS A 88 -8.54 1.13 -3.30
N ARG A 89 -9.34 1.61 -4.25
CA ARG A 89 -8.97 1.61 -5.68
C ARG A 89 -7.79 2.52 -5.97
N ILE A 90 -7.74 3.71 -5.36
CA ILE A 90 -6.60 4.63 -5.45
C ILE A 90 -5.34 3.97 -4.88
N ALA A 91 -5.44 3.34 -3.70
CA ALA A 91 -4.33 2.64 -3.07
C ALA A 91 -3.77 1.51 -3.97
N GLN A 92 -4.65 0.71 -4.60
CA GLN A 92 -4.22 -0.35 -5.53
C GLN A 92 -3.58 0.20 -6.80
N ALA A 93 -4.05 1.33 -7.32
CA ALA A 93 -3.47 2.01 -8.48
C ALA A 93 -2.03 2.46 -8.16
N VAL A 94 -1.85 3.18 -7.06
CA VAL A 94 -0.55 3.64 -6.56
C VAL A 94 0.40 2.47 -6.31
N ARG A 95 -0.06 1.39 -5.64
CA ARG A 95 0.76 0.19 -5.39
C ARG A 95 1.29 -0.43 -6.68
N ARG A 96 0.47 -0.48 -7.73
CA ARG A 96 0.87 -1.06 -9.02
C ARG A 96 1.96 -0.24 -9.70
N VAL A 97 1.82 1.09 -9.69
CA VAL A 97 2.81 2.01 -10.26
C VAL A 97 4.15 1.89 -9.54
N VAL A 98 4.14 1.98 -8.21
CA VAL A 98 5.38 1.85 -7.43
C VAL A 98 5.98 0.46 -7.57
N GLY A 99 5.17 -0.60 -7.52
CA GLY A 99 5.65 -1.97 -7.67
C GLY A 99 6.31 -2.23 -9.01
N LYS A 100 5.72 -1.72 -10.10
CA LYS A 100 6.31 -1.79 -11.44
C LYS A 100 7.64 -1.04 -11.50
N TRP A 101 7.66 0.21 -11.03
CA TRP A 101 8.86 1.04 -11.06
C TRP A 101 10.01 0.44 -10.25
N VAL A 102 9.74 -0.08 -9.04
CA VAL A 102 10.76 -0.72 -8.21
C VAL A 102 11.31 -1.99 -8.88
N ALA A 103 10.43 -2.80 -9.46
CA ALA A 103 10.84 -4.01 -10.17
C ALA A 103 11.70 -3.69 -11.40
N ASP A 104 11.36 -2.64 -12.15
CA ASP A 104 12.07 -2.22 -13.35
C ASP A 104 13.42 -1.55 -13.02
N THR A 105 13.46 -0.70 -11.98
CA THR A 105 14.63 0.12 -11.62
C THR A 105 15.63 -0.63 -10.75
N TYR A 106 15.16 -1.36 -9.75
CA TYR A 106 16.01 -1.98 -8.73
C TYR A 106 16.04 -3.51 -8.78
N ARG A 107 15.19 -4.14 -9.60
CA ARG A 107 15.02 -5.61 -9.65
C ARG A 107 14.68 -6.22 -8.28
N ARG A 108 13.99 -5.45 -7.42
CA ARG A 108 13.58 -5.83 -6.06
C ARG A 108 12.06 -5.93 -5.93
N ARG A 109 11.61 -6.57 -4.85
CA ARG A 109 10.19 -6.74 -4.52
C ARG A 109 9.93 -6.44 -3.02
N PRO A 110 10.14 -5.18 -2.58
CA PRO A 110 9.79 -4.81 -1.22
C PRO A 110 8.27 -4.91 -1.01
N MET A 111 7.84 -5.01 0.24
CA MET A 111 6.44 -4.79 0.58
C MET A 111 6.07 -3.33 0.27
N ILE A 112 4.93 -3.10 -0.36
CA ILE A 112 4.45 -1.74 -0.70
C ILE A 112 3.12 -1.52 0.00
N VAL A 113 3.10 -0.51 0.87
CA VAL A 113 1.98 -0.20 1.76
C VAL A 113 1.44 1.20 1.41
N PRO A 114 0.44 1.29 0.52
CA PRO A 114 -0.26 2.54 0.26
C PRO A 114 -1.34 2.82 1.32
N THR A 115 -1.34 4.03 1.84
CA THR A 115 -2.36 4.56 2.74
C THR A 115 -2.99 5.78 2.08
N VAL A 116 -4.30 5.70 1.80
CA VAL A 116 -5.08 6.80 1.24
C VAL A 116 -6.00 7.33 2.32
N LEU A 117 -5.86 8.61 2.64
CA LEU A 117 -6.63 9.31 3.66
C LEU A 117 -7.61 10.26 2.97
N PRO A 118 -8.92 9.98 2.99
CA PRO A 118 -9.92 10.93 2.55
C PRO A 118 -9.99 12.11 3.49
N VAL A 119 -10.13 13.31 2.93
CA VAL A 119 -10.43 14.54 3.67
C VAL A 119 -11.65 15.21 3.07
N GLY A 120 -12.48 15.80 3.95
CA GLY A 120 -13.72 16.47 3.57
C GLY A 120 -14.91 15.53 3.56
#